data_AF-A0A7C5IC62-F1
#
_entry.id   AF-A0A7C5IC62-F1
#
_cell.length_a   1.000
_cell.length_b   1.000
_cell.length_c   1.000
_cell.angle_alpha   90.00
_cell.angle_beta   90.00
_cell.angle_gamma   90.00
#
_symmetry.space_group_name_H-M   'P 1'
#
loop_
_entity.id
_entity.type
_entity.pdbx_description
1 polymer ?
#
loop_
_entity_poly.entity_id
_entity_poly.type
_entity_poly.pdbx_seq_one_letter_code
_entity_poly.pdbx_strand_id
1 'polypeptide(L)' 'CKGKAPTKEDVEKMKAEYYKTVGWDEKGVPTSETLKKLGLEDVDKVLKKKLKM' A
#
# COMPACT_ATOMS: atom_id res chain seq x y z
N CYS A 1 11.33 12.01 30.75
CA CYS A 1 11.19 10.80 29.90
C CYS A 1 11.65 11.14 28.49
N LYS A 2 12.73 10.52 27.99
CA LYS A 2 13.09 10.65 26.56
C LYS A 2 12.26 9.62 25.80
N GLY A 3 11.30 10.08 24.99
CA GLY A 3 10.54 9.19 24.13
C GLY A 3 11.48 8.46 23.18
N LYS A 4 11.35 7.13 23.09
CA LYS A 4 12.01 6.36 22.03
C LYS A 4 11.23 6.59 20.74
N ALA A 5 11.80 7.39 19.84
CA ALA A 5 11.31 7.44 18.47
C ALA A 5 11.70 6.12 17.77
N PRO A 6 10.80 5.53 16.97
CA PRO A 6 11.16 4.41 16.11
C PRO A 6 12.23 4.86 15.12
N THR A 7 13.15 3.95 14.79
CA THR A 7 14.14 4.23 13.75
C THR A 7 13.47 4.21 12.38
N LYS A 8 14.13 4.79 11.38
CA LYS A 8 13.62 4.79 10.01
C LYS A 8 13.36 3.36 9.51
N GLU A 9 14.24 2.42 9.87
CA GLU A 9 14.14 1.00 9.52
C GLU A 9 12.93 0.32 10.16
N ASP A 10 12.64 0.63 11.42
CA ASP A 10 11.45 0.12 12.11
C ASP A 10 10.16 0.56 11.39
N VAL A 11 10.11 1.82 10.95
CA VAL A 11 8.96 2.37 10.22
C VAL A 11 8.84 1.75 8.83
N GLU A 12 9.94 1.51 8.13
CA GLU A 12 9.92 0.85 6.82
C GLU A 12 9.42 -0.60 6.90
N LYS A 13 9.84 -1.36 7.93
CA LYS A 13 9.30 -2.71 8.20
C LYS A 13 7.81 -2.68 8.48
N MET A 14 7.35 -1.81 9.39
CA MET A 14 5.93 -1.70 9.72
C MET A 14 5.08 -1.32 8.50
N LYS A 15 5.59 -0.44 7.62
CA LYS A 15 4.92 -0.08 6.37
C LYS A 15 4.80 -1.27 5.42
N ALA A 16 5.88 -2.05 5.25
CA ALA A 16 5.85 -3.23 4.39
C ALA A 16 4.85 -4.28 4.89
N GLU A 17 4.81 -4.53 6.20
CA GLU A 17 3.83 -5.44 6.80
C GLU A 17 2.40 -4.93 6.66
N TYR A 18 2.19 -3.63 6.84
CA TYR A 18 0.88 -3.00 6.63
C TYR A 18 0.42 -3.14 5.17
N TYR A 19 1.28 -2.85 4.20
CA TYR A 19 0.90 -2.99 2.78
C TYR A 19 0.59 -4.45 2.43
N LYS A 20 1.41 -5.40 2.91
CA LYS A 20 1.18 -6.82 2.66
C LYS A 20 -0.15 -7.31 3.25
N THR A 21 -0.51 -6.87 4.45
CA THR A 21 -1.76 -7.29 5.11
C THR A 21 -3.01 -6.67 4.46
N VAL A 22 -2.93 -5.43 3.98
CA VAL A 22 -4.04 -4.75 3.29
C VAL A 22 -4.14 -5.18 1.81
N GLY A 23 -3.19 -5.97 1.30
CA GLY A 23 -3.17 -6.42 -0.09
C GLY A 23 -2.74 -5.30 -1.05
N TRP A 24 -1.82 -4.46 -0.58
CA TRP A 24 -1.15 -3.43 -1.35
C TRP A 24 0.24 -3.93 -1.75
N ASP A 25 0.69 -3.53 -2.93
CA ASP A 25 2.01 -3.81 -3.47
C ASP A 25 3.10 -3.09 -2.67
N GLU A 26 4.36 -3.50 -2.79
CA GLU A 26 5.50 -2.86 -2.09
C GLU A 26 5.65 -1.38 -2.42
N LYS A 27 5.11 -0.93 -3.56
CA LYS A 27 5.04 0.48 -3.96
C LYS A 27 3.92 1.27 -3.27
N GLY A 28 3.16 0.66 -2.37
CA GLY A 28 1.97 1.26 -1.74
C GLY A 28 0.79 1.40 -2.69
N VAL A 29 0.72 0.57 -3.73
CA VAL A 29 -0.38 0.59 -4.71
C VAL A 29 -1.33 -0.57 -4.40
N PRO A 30 -2.63 -0.32 -4.18
CA PRO A 30 -3.59 -1.40 -3.97
C PRO A 30 -3.64 -2.32 -5.19
N THR A 31 -3.61 -3.63 -4.96
CA THR A 31 -3.69 -4.61 -6.05
C THR A 31 -5.06 -4.58 -6.73
N SER A 32 -5.10 -4.94 -8.02
CA SER A 32 -6.36 -5.05 -8.78
C SER A 32 -7.36 -6.02 -8.13
N GLU A 33 -6.86 -7.05 -7.43
CA GLU A 33 -7.71 -7.99 -6.68
C GLU A 33 -8.41 -7.32 -5.49
N THR A 34 -7.68 -6.53 -4.70
CA THR A 34 -8.23 -5.77 -3.57
C THR A 34 -9.23 -4.73 -4.05
N LEU A 35 -8.93 -4.01 -5.14
CA LEU A 35 -9.85 -3.04 -5.72
C LEU A 35 -11.13 -3.69 -6.24
N LYS A 36 -11.04 -4.85 -6.89
CA LYS A 36 -12.23 -5.62 -7.32
C LYS A 36 -13.07 -6.11 -6.15
N LYS A 37 -12.44 -6.63 -5.09
CA LYS A 37 -13.15 -7.06 -3.86
C LYS A 37 -13.91 -5.90 -3.19
N LEU A 38 -13.39 -4.69 -3.30
CA LEU A 38 -14.01 -3.47 -2.78
C LEU A 38 -15.00 -2.80 -3.76
N GLY A 39 -15.18 -3.34 -4.97
CA GLY A 39 -16.02 -2.73 -6.02
C GLY A 39 -15.44 -1.44 -6.61
N LEU A 40 -14.13 -1.20 -6.45
CA LEU A 40 -13.41 -0.01 -6.91
C LEU A 40 -12.76 -0.23 -8.29
N GLU A 41 -13.49 -0.82 -9.23
CA GLU A 41 -12.96 -1.15 -10.56
C GLU A 41 -12.61 0.10 -11.39
N ASP A 42 -13.32 1.20 -11.18
CA ASP A 42 -12.99 2.49 -11.82
C ASP A 42 -11.65 3.03 -11.35
N VAL A 43 -11.32 2.83 -10.07
CA VAL A 43 -10.03 3.23 -9.50
C VAL A 43 -8.90 2.39 -10.09
N ASP A 44 -9.12 1.08 -10.31
CA ASP A 44 -8.16 0.20 -10.99
C ASP A 44 -7.83 0.69 -12.42
N LYS A 45 -8.86 1.08 -13.18
CA LYS A 45 -8.67 1.65 -14.53
C LYS A 45 -7.88 2.96 -14.51
N VAL A 46 -8.19 3.85 -13.56
CA VAL A 46 -7.48 5.13 -13.41
C VAL A 46 -6.04 4.91 -12.97
N LEU A 47 -5.79 3.99 -12.05
CA LEU A 47 -4.44 3.62 -11.59
C LEU A 47 -3.60 3.09 -12.73
N LYS A 48 -4.11 2.13 -13.52
CA LYS A 48 -3.41 1.60 -14.71
C LYS A 48 -3.02 2.71 -15.68
N LYS A 49 -3.95 3.63 -15.97
CA LYS A 49 -3.73 4.78 -16.86
C LYS A 49 -2.70 5.76 -16.30
N LYS A 50 -2.73 6.05 -14.99
CA LYS A 50 -1.80 6.96 -14.29
C LYS A 50 -0.39 6.38 -14.20
N LEU A 51 -0.28 5.09 -13.91
CA LEU A 51 0.99 4.37 -13.79
C LEU A 51 1.61 4.02 -15.14
N LYS A 52 0.89 4.24 -16.26
CA LYS A 52 1.31 3.82 -17.62
C LYS A 52 1.78 2.36 -17.63
N MET A 53 1.07 1.50 -16.90
CA MET A 53 1.28 0.05 -16.89
C MET A 53 0.56 -0.61 -18.06
#